data_AF-A0A522BNI8-F1
#
_entry.id   AF-A0A522BNI8-F1
#
_cell.length_a   1.000
_cell.length_b   1.000
_cell.length_c   1.000
_cell.angle_alpha   90.00
_cell.angle_beta   90.00
_cell.angle_gamma   90.00
#
_symmetry.space_group_name_H-M   'P 1'
#
loop_
_entity.id
_entity.type
_entity.pdbx_description
1 polymer ?
#
loop_
_entity_poly.entity_id
_entity_poly.type
_entity_poly.pdbx_seq_one_letter_code
_entity_poly.pdbx_strand_id
1 'polypeptide(L)'
;MKIYRQLTVGLTAGAMLVAALPALATDAAATAPKTEAVAKKAETAKCLTAAREKYFKAMAASREAYDKKRLAAWDAYSAALKPAQEKRNDAVRTAVVNWESSMKSVRETLSAALEKAKQEGDSKAAREAALKAFKLARESAAKTREEAVKAAKESFRSTLEAEREKRTSAVKSAKDILRTAWDSAKEVWKMDRDACKPASAQ
;
A
#
# COMPACT_ATOMS: atom_id res chain seq x y z
N MET A 1 4.22 34.97 19.64
CA MET A 1 3.06 35.78 20.10
C MET A 1 2.51 35.15 21.37
N LYS A 2 2.73 35.82 22.51
CA LYS A 2 2.16 35.47 23.82
C LYS A 2 0.85 36.22 23.99
N ILE A 3 -0.23 35.56 24.40
CA ILE A 3 -1.32 36.21 25.14
C ILE A 3 -1.78 35.25 26.24
N TYR A 4 -1.17 35.37 27.41
CA TYR A 4 -1.74 34.94 28.69
C TYR A 4 -2.68 36.07 29.14
N ARG A 5 -3.97 35.79 29.30
CA ARG A 5 -4.90 36.70 29.98
C ARG A 5 -5.11 36.21 31.41
N GLN A 6 -4.34 36.81 32.31
CA GLN A 6 -4.65 36.85 33.74
C GLN A 6 -5.87 37.75 33.95
N LEU A 7 -6.81 37.29 34.77
CA LEU A 7 -7.90 38.11 35.31
C LEU A 7 -7.92 37.88 36.82
N THR A 8 -7.17 38.73 37.50
CA THR A 8 -7.23 39.00 38.94
C THR A 8 -8.12 40.22 39.14
N VAL A 9 -9.22 40.05 39.88
CA VAL A 9 -10.01 41.16 40.42
C VAL A 9 -10.20 40.85 41.91
N GLY A 10 -9.62 41.70 42.76
CA GLY A 10 -9.94 41.78 44.20
C GLY A 10 -11.35 42.36 44.39
N LEU A 11 -11.87 42.68 45.58
CA LEU A 11 -11.31 42.82 46.91
C LEU A 11 -12.56 42.99 47.82
N THR A 12 -12.50 42.48 49.04
CA THR A 12 -13.07 43.03 50.29
C THR A 12 -14.57 43.20 50.54
N ALA A 13 -14.92 42.67 51.73
CA ALA A 13 -15.71 43.28 52.81
C ALA A 13 -17.23 43.15 52.78
N GLY A 14 -17.72 42.41 53.77
CA GLY A 14 -19.13 42.30 54.14
C GLY A 14 -19.28 41.37 55.34
N ALA A 15 -18.75 41.80 56.49
CA ALA A 15 -19.08 41.19 57.77
C ALA A 15 -20.47 41.67 58.24
N MET A 16 -21.10 40.83 59.06
CA MET A 16 -22.36 41.01 59.82
C MET A 16 -23.65 40.56 59.12
N LEU A 17 -24.09 39.35 59.47
CA LEU A 17 -25.37 39.20 60.17
C LEU A 17 -25.36 37.90 61.00
N VAL A 18 -25.31 38.06 62.32
CA VAL A 18 -25.69 37.05 63.31
C VAL A 18 -27.16 37.30 63.60
N ALA A 19 -28.05 36.36 63.27
CA ALA A 19 -29.25 36.05 64.04
C ALA A 19 -30.06 34.92 63.39
N ALA A 20 -30.37 33.93 64.24
CA ALA A 20 -31.59 33.14 64.25
C ALA A 20 -31.94 32.26 63.04
N LEU A 21 -31.62 30.97 63.14
CA LEU A 21 -32.52 29.88 62.75
C LEU A 21 -32.07 28.55 63.40
N PRO A 22 -32.71 28.09 64.48
CA PRO A 22 -32.73 26.68 64.82
C PRO A 22 -33.78 25.98 63.92
N ALA A 23 -33.56 24.69 63.65
CA ALA A 23 -34.43 23.79 62.87
C ALA A 23 -34.22 23.77 61.34
N LEU A 24 -33.15 23.09 60.91
CA LEU A 24 -33.08 22.31 59.66
C LEU A 24 -31.93 21.29 59.79
N ALA A 25 -31.95 20.51 60.88
CA ALA A 25 -31.07 19.35 61.08
C ALA A 25 -31.74 18.04 60.62
N THR A 26 -32.62 18.12 59.63
CA THR A 26 -33.30 16.97 59.02
C THR A 26 -33.35 17.19 57.51
N ASP A 27 -32.20 17.06 56.84
CA ASP A 27 -32.09 16.63 55.42
C ASP A 27 -30.64 16.55 54.90
N ALA A 28 -29.62 16.63 55.77
CA ALA A 28 -28.23 16.32 55.39
C ALA A 28 -28.05 14.84 54.96
N ALA A 29 -28.97 13.95 55.36
CA ALA A 29 -29.00 12.56 54.92
C ALA A 29 -29.51 12.37 53.48
N ALA A 30 -30.19 13.36 52.88
CA ALA A 30 -30.76 13.26 51.53
C ALA A 30 -29.78 13.66 50.40
N THR A 31 -28.63 14.26 50.72
CA THR A 31 -27.59 14.67 49.74
C THR A 31 -26.35 13.77 49.70
N ALA A 32 -26.08 13.01 50.76
CA ALA A 32 -25.02 12.00 50.82
C ALA A 32 -25.06 10.91 49.73
N PRO A 33 -26.22 10.37 49.28
CA PRO A 33 -26.23 9.34 48.23
C PRO A 33 -25.82 9.88 46.85
N LYS A 34 -25.93 11.20 46.60
CA LYS A 34 -25.52 11.81 45.33
C LYS A 34 -24.01 11.92 45.20
N THR A 35 -23.27 12.17 46.29
CA THR A 35 -21.81 12.28 46.25
C THR A 35 -21.13 10.93 46.00
N GLU A 36 -21.65 9.84 46.57
CA GLU A 36 -21.11 8.50 46.36
C GLU A 36 -21.36 8.01 44.92
N ALA A 37 -22.54 8.28 44.37
CA ALA A 37 -22.87 7.94 42.98
C ALA A 37 -22.01 8.73 41.97
N VAL A 38 -21.69 10.00 42.26
CA VAL A 38 -20.80 10.82 41.43
C VAL A 38 -19.35 10.33 41.52
N ALA A 39 -18.87 9.95 42.70
CA ALA A 39 -17.54 9.38 42.88
C ALA A 39 -17.38 8.05 42.12
N LYS A 40 -18.34 7.12 42.25
CA LYS A 40 -18.35 5.85 41.50
C LYS A 40 -18.36 6.07 39.98
N LYS A 41 -19.14 7.03 39.48
CA LYS A 41 -19.12 7.40 38.05
C LYS A 41 -17.76 7.93 37.60
N ALA A 42 -17.10 8.74 38.41
CA ALA A 42 -15.78 9.28 38.10
C ALA A 42 -14.71 8.18 38.06
N GLU A 43 -14.77 7.20 38.96
CA GLU A 43 -13.88 6.04 38.96
C GLU A 43 -14.10 5.13 37.76
N THR A 44 -15.36 4.79 37.43
CA THR A 44 -15.70 4.04 36.22
C THR A 44 -15.20 4.76 34.97
N ALA A 45 -15.34 6.09 34.89
CA ALA A 45 -14.84 6.87 33.77
C ALA A 45 -13.31 6.78 33.62
N LYS A 46 -12.55 6.94 34.71
CA LYS A 46 -11.09 6.78 34.70
C LYS A 46 -10.67 5.38 34.26
N CYS A 47 -11.34 4.35 34.78
CA CYS A 47 -11.08 2.96 34.41
C CYS A 47 -11.31 2.72 32.91
N LEU A 48 -12.44 3.20 32.37
CA LEU A 48 -12.75 3.09 30.94
C LEU A 48 -11.77 3.85 30.06
N THR A 49 -11.28 5.02 30.49
CA THR A 49 -10.23 5.77 29.79
C THR A 49 -8.94 4.96 29.72
N ALA A 50 -8.50 4.37 30.83
CA ALA A 50 -7.30 3.53 30.86
C ALA A 50 -7.43 2.29 29.96
N ALA A 51 -8.58 1.62 29.97
CA ALA A 51 -8.90 0.50 29.08
C ALA A 51 -8.80 0.90 27.60
N ARG A 52 -9.33 2.08 27.26
CA ARG A 52 -9.31 2.62 25.90
C ARG A 52 -7.89 2.97 25.43
N GLU A 53 -7.05 3.52 26.31
CA GLU A 53 -5.64 3.80 25.99
C GLU A 53 -4.85 2.54 25.68
N LYS A 54 -5.03 1.47 26.47
CA LYS A 54 -4.40 0.17 26.20
C LYS A 54 -4.82 -0.38 24.83
N TYR A 55 -6.11 -0.33 24.52
CA TYR A 55 -6.64 -0.72 23.21
C TYR A 55 -5.98 0.06 22.07
N PHE A 56 -5.91 1.39 22.18
CA PHE A 56 -5.30 2.22 21.14
C PHE A 56 -3.80 1.97 20.97
N LYS A 57 -3.05 1.74 22.06
CA LYS A 57 -1.63 1.38 21.99
C LYS A 57 -1.43 0.04 21.28
N ALA A 58 -2.24 -0.98 21.60
CA ALA A 58 -2.19 -2.28 20.93
C ALA A 58 -2.51 -2.17 19.43
N MET A 59 -3.53 -1.37 19.08
CA MET A 59 -3.90 -1.12 17.68
C MET A 59 -2.82 -0.35 16.91
N ALA A 60 -2.18 0.64 17.54
CA ALA A 60 -1.12 1.43 16.91
C ALA A 60 0.08 0.54 16.53
N ALA A 61 0.57 -0.29 17.46
CA ALA A 61 1.69 -1.21 17.20
C ALA A 61 1.37 -2.19 16.07
N SER A 62 0.15 -2.71 16.04
CA SER A 62 -0.29 -3.67 15.02
C SER A 62 -0.40 -3.02 13.63
N ARG A 63 -0.86 -1.76 13.59
CA ARG A 63 -0.92 -0.98 12.36
C ARG A 63 0.46 -0.65 11.82
N GLU A 64 1.40 -0.28 12.68
CA GLU A 64 2.79 -0.06 12.29
C GLU A 64 3.41 -1.33 11.68
N ALA A 65 3.19 -2.49 12.32
CA ALA A 65 3.65 -3.78 11.79
C ALA A 65 3.04 -4.12 10.42
N TYR A 66 1.74 -3.85 10.24
CA TYR A 66 1.06 -3.97 8.95
C TYR A 66 1.68 -3.07 7.88
N ASP A 67 1.83 -1.79 8.18
CA ASP A 67 2.35 -0.80 7.23
C ASP A 67 3.79 -1.12 6.83
N LYS A 68 4.64 -1.54 7.79
CA LYS A 68 6.01 -1.99 7.53
C LYS A 68 6.05 -3.20 6.59
N LYS A 69 5.22 -4.24 6.84
CA LYS A 69 5.16 -5.42 5.96
C LYS A 69 4.63 -5.07 4.58
N ARG A 70 3.61 -4.21 4.49
CA ARG A 70 3.03 -3.76 3.22
C ARG A 70 4.06 -3.00 2.38
N LEU A 71 4.80 -2.07 3.00
CA LEU A 71 5.85 -1.30 2.34
C LEU A 71 6.99 -2.22 1.88
N ALA A 72 7.48 -3.12 2.73
CA ALA A 72 8.52 -4.07 2.35
C ALA A 72 8.11 -4.95 1.15
N ALA A 73 6.85 -5.39 1.10
CA ALA A 73 6.33 -6.13 -0.05
C ALA A 73 6.27 -5.29 -1.34
N TRP A 74 6.00 -3.98 -1.20
CA TRP A 74 6.01 -3.05 -2.33
C TRP A 74 7.43 -2.80 -2.84
N ASP A 75 8.38 -2.57 -1.94
CA ASP A 75 9.79 -2.34 -2.28
C ASP A 75 10.39 -3.55 -2.98
N ALA A 76 10.11 -4.76 -2.49
CA ALA A 76 10.54 -6.01 -3.12
C ALA A 76 9.97 -6.14 -4.55
N TYR A 77 8.68 -5.86 -4.72
CA TYR A 77 8.03 -5.86 -6.03
C TYR A 77 8.70 -4.86 -6.98
N SER A 78 8.85 -3.60 -6.56
CA SER A 78 9.48 -2.55 -7.35
C SER A 78 10.94 -2.85 -7.69
N ALA A 79 11.71 -3.41 -6.76
CA ALA A 79 13.09 -3.82 -6.98
C ALA A 79 13.21 -4.94 -8.03
N ALA A 80 12.25 -5.86 -8.08
CA ALA A 80 12.22 -6.93 -9.08
C ALA A 80 11.79 -6.44 -10.47
N LEU A 81 11.00 -5.36 -10.57
CA LEU A 81 10.54 -4.82 -11.86
C LEU A 81 11.66 -4.27 -12.73
N LYS A 82 12.57 -3.50 -12.13
CA LYS A 82 13.65 -2.84 -12.87
C LYS A 82 14.52 -3.83 -13.68
N PRO A 83 15.10 -4.89 -13.10
CA PRO A 83 15.89 -5.85 -13.85
C PRO A 83 15.05 -6.65 -14.86
N ALA A 84 13.78 -6.93 -14.56
CA ALA A 84 12.89 -7.59 -15.52
C ALA A 84 12.62 -6.72 -16.76
N GLN A 85 12.45 -5.40 -16.55
CA GLN A 85 12.27 -4.44 -17.62
C GLN A 85 13.55 -4.25 -18.45
N GLU A 86 14.71 -4.20 -17.79
CA GLU A 86 16.02 -4.15 -18.46
C GLU A 86 16.22 -5.40 -19.34
N LYS A 87 15.99 -6.60 -18.81
CA LYS A 87 16.06 -7.85 -19.59
C LYS A 87 15.13 -7.86 -20.80
N ARG A 88 13.89 -7.38 -20.63
CA ARG A 88 12.95 -7.23 -21.74
C ARG A 88 13.49 -6.27 -22.81
N ASN A 89 13.97 -5.10 -22.39
CA ASN A 89 14.49 -4.09 -23.30
C ASN A 89 15.71 -4.61 -24.06
N ASP A 90 16.60 -5.32 -23.39
CA ASP A 90 17.76 -5.97 -24.00
C ASP A 90 17.36 -7.02 -25.02
N ALA A 91 16.41 -7.89 -24.69
CA ALA A 91 15.91 -8.90 -25.64
C ALA A 91 15.28 -8.26 -26.88
N VAL A 92 14.50 -7.18 -26.71
CA VAL A 92 13.93 -6.42 -27.83
C VAL A 92 15.03 -5.76 -28.67
N ARG A 93 16.02 -5.14 -28.02
CA ARG A 93 17.16 -4.51 -28.69
C ARG A 93 17.93 -5.53 -29.52
N THR A 94 18.25 -6.68 -28.95
CA THR A 94 18.93 -7.78 -29.66
C THR A 94 18.11 -8.27 -30.85
N ALA A 95 16.80 -8.45 -30.70
CA ALA A 95 15.92 -8.83 -31.81
C ALA A 95 15.93 -7.80 -32.95
N VAL A 96 15.98 -6.50 -32.63
CA VAL A 96 16.08 -5.43 -33.63
C VAL A 96 17.45 -5.44 -34.33
N VAL A 97 18.55 -5.53 -33.58
CA VAL A 97 19.91 -5.58 -34.16
C VAL A 97 20.07 -6.79 -35.09
N ASN A 98 19.57 -7.95 -34.67
CA ASN A 98 19.60 -9.17 -35.50
C ASN A 98 18.78 -8.98 -36.78
N TRP A 99 17.58 -8.41 -36.68
CA TRP A 99 16.75 -8.10 -37.85
C TRP A 99 17.42 -7.12 -38.81
N GLU A 100 18.04 -6.05 -38.30
CA GLU A 100 18.78 -5.07 -39.11
C GLU A 100 19.96 -5.71 -39.84
N SER A 101 20.70 -6.58 -39.15
CA SER A 101 21.80 -7.36 -39.73
C SER A 101 21.32 -8.29 -40.84
N SER A 102 20.25 -9.06 -40.61
CA SER A 102 19.63 -9.90 -41.64
C SER A 102 19.14 -9.08 -42.83
N MET A 103 18.50 -7.93 -42.58
CA MET A 103 18.04 -7.05 -43.65
C MET A 103 19.17 -6.43 -44.47
N LYS A 104 20.33 -6.16 -43.85
CA LYS A 104 21.53 -5.70 -44.57
C LYS A 104 22.00 -6.75 -45.57
N SER A 105 22.17 -8.01 -45.14
CA SER A 105 22.57 -9.11 -46.02
C SER A 105 21.56 -9.37 -47.15
N VAL A 106 20.26 -9.28 -46.85
CA VAL A 106 19.19 -9.43 -47.85
C VAL A 106 19.23 -8.31 -48.89
N ARG A 107 19.53 -7.06 -48.49
CA ARG A 107 19.70 -5.92 -49.41
C ARG A 107 20.93 -6.07 -50.30
N GLU A 108 22.06 -6.50 -49.73
CA GLU A 108 23.30 -6.74 -50.47
C GLU A 108 23.09 -7.84 -51.54
N THR A 109 22.44 -8.95 -51.16
CA THR A 109 22.08 -10.03 -52.08
C THR A 109 21.14 -9.55 -53.20
N LEU A 110 20.12 -8.76 -52.87
CA LEU A 110 19.22 -8.19 -53.87
C LEU A 110 19.97 -7.25 -54.83
N SER A 111 20.81 -6.37 -54.30
CA SER A 111 21.60 -5.44 -55.12
C SER A 111 22.51 -6.19 -56.09
N ALA A 112 23.21 -7.23 -55.63
CA ALA A 112 24.06 -8.06 -56.48
C ALA A 112 23.26 -8.80 -57.56
N ALA A 113 22.08 -9.34 -57.21
CA ALA A 113 21.20 -10.01 -58.18
C ALA A 113 20.68 -9.05 -59.26
N LEU A 114 20.34 -7.82 -58.88
CA LEU A 114 19.88 -6.78 -59.82
C LEU A 114 21.01 -6.32 -60.75
N GLU A 115 22.22 -6.14 -60.25
CA GLU A 115 23.39 -5.81 -61.09
C GLU A 115 23.73 -6.94 -62.07
N LYS A 116 23.69 -8.20 -61.62
CA LYS A 116 23.89 -9.35 -62.50
C LYS A 116 22.81 -9.42 -63.61
N ALA A 117 21.54 -9.25 -63.26
CA ALA A 117 20.44 -9.23 -64.23
C ALA A 117 20.57 -8.07 -65.24
N LYS A 118 21.18 -6.95 -64.83
CA LYS A 118 21.48 -5.82 -65.71
C LYS A 118 22.61 -6.14 -66.69
N GLN A 119 23.67 -6.81 -66.23
CA GLN A 119 24.79 -7.23 -67.08
C GLN A 119 24.38 -8.28 -68.13
N GLU A 120 23.47 -9.18 -67.77
CA GLU A 120 23.01 -10.28 -68.64
C GLU A 120 21.96 -9.85 -69.70
N GLY A 121 21.67 -8.54 -69.84
CA GLY A 121 20.79 -8.07 -70.91
C GLY A 121 19.29 -8.22 -70.64
N ASP A 122 18.89 -8.07 -69.37
CA ASP A 122 17.51 -7.80 -68.94
C ASP A 122 16.49 -8.93 -69.21
N SER A 123 16.64 -10.05 -68.50
CA SER A 123 15.46 -10.88 -68.26
C SER A 123 14.63 -10.22 -67.15
N LYS A 124 13.52 -9.59 -67.53
CA LYS A 124 12.44 -9.16 -66.61
C LYS A 124 12.14 -10.23 -65.55
N ALA A 125 12.21 -11.50 -65.95
CA ALA A 125 12.07 -12.67 -65.10
C ALA A 125 13.09 -12.72 -63.93
N ALA A 126 14.38 -12.42 -64.16
CA ALA A 126 15.38 -12.40 -63.09
C ALA A 126 15.13 -11.28 -62.07
N ARG A 127 14.72 -10.09 -62.53
CA ARG A 127 14.35 -8.98 -61.63
C ARG A 127 13.13 -9.34 -60.78
N GLU A 128 12.09 -9.92 -61.39
CA GLU A 128 10.90 -10.38 -60.67
C GLU A 128 11.23 -11.49 -59.66
N ALA A 129 12.09 -12.44 -60.02
CA ALA A 129 12.55 -13.49 -59.12
C ALA A 129 13.32 -12.92 -57.91
N ALA A 130 14.24 -11.98 -58.15
CA ALA A 130 15.02 -11.33 -57.10
C ALA A 130 14.12 -10.52 -56.14
N LEU A 131 13.13 -9.80 -56.66
CA LEU A 131 12.16 -9.06 -55.84
C LEU A 131 11.24 -9.99 -55.04
N LYS A 132 10.80 -11.11 -55.62
CA LYS A 132 10.03 -12.14 -54.89
C LYS A 132 10.85 -12.74 -53.75
N ALA A 133 12.10 -13.11 -54.01
CA ALA A 133 13.01 -13.62 -52.98
C ALA A 133 13.26 -12.59 -51.86
N PHE A 134 13.46 -11.32 -52.21
CA PHE A 134 13.61 -10.23 -51.23
C PHE A 134 12.36 -10.06 -50.37
N LYS A 135 11.17 -10.08 -50.98
CA LYS A 135 9.90 -9.97 -50.24
C LYS A 135 9.75 -11.12 -49.24
N LEU A 136 10.01 -12.36 -49.66
CA LEU A 136 9.95 -13.53 -48.78
C LEU A 136 10.98 -13.46 -47.65
N ALA A 137 12.21 -13.05 -47.94
CA ALA A 137 13.26 -12.90 -46.93
C ALA A 137 12.91 -11.80 -45.91
N ARG A 138 12.37 -10.67 -46.36
CA ARG A 138 11.89 -9.58 -45.50
C ARG A 138 10.74 -10.04 -44.60
N GLU A 139 9.76 -10.75 -45.14
CA GLU A 139 8.63 -11.30 -44.38
C GLU A 139 9.10 -12.31 -43.32
N SER A 140 10.04 -13.19 -43.69
CA SER A 140 10.65 -14.15 -42.76
C SER A 140 11.38 -13.44 -41.61
N ALA A 141 12.26 -12.49 -41.92
CA ALA A 141 12.99 -11.72 -40.92
C ALA A 141 12.04 -10.93 -40.00
N ALA A 142 10.97 -10.35 -40.56
CA ALA A 142 9.96 -9.64 -39.78
C ALA A 142 9.23 -10.58 -38.80
N LYS A 143 8.85 -11.79 -39.23
CA LYS A 143 8.25 -12.81 -38.35
C LYS A 143 9.18 -13.20 -37.21
N THR A 144 10.45 -13.49 -37.51
CA THR A 144 11.45 -13.83 -36.46
C THR A 144 11.61 -12.71 -35.44
N ARG A 145 11.66 -11.45 -35.88
CA ARG A 145 11.71 -10.29 -34.98
C ARG A 145 10.45 -10.21 -34.12
N GLU A 146 9.28 -10.37 -34.72
CA GLU A 146 7.99 -10.31 -34.01
C GLU A 146 7.89 -11.40 -32.94
N GLU A 147 8.24 -12.64 -33.28
CA GLU A 147 8.28 -13.77 -32.35
C GLU A 147 9.26 -13.53 -31.20
N ALA A 148 10.45 -13.01 -31.47
CA ALA A 148 11.42 -12.67 -30.42
C ALA A 148 10.91 -11.57 -29.48
N VAL A 149 10.26 -10.53 -30.04
CA VAL A 149 9.64 -9.44 -29.24
C VAL A 149 8.46 -9.98 -28.42
N LYS A 150 7.66 -10.88 -28.98
CA LYS A 150 6.54 -11.53 -28.29
C LYS A 150 7.06 -12.38 -27.12
N ALA A 151 8.07 -13.23 -27.35
CA ALA A 151 8.70 -14.03 -26.30
C ALA A 151 9.28 -13.16 -25.16
N ALA A 152 9.94 -12.06 -25.50
CA ALA A 152 10.44 -11.11 -24.50
C ALA A 152 9.33 -10.48 -23.66
N LYS A 153 8.19 -10.13 -24.29
CA LYS A 153 7.01 -9.59 -23.58
C LYS A 153 6.36 -10.64 -22.67
N GLU A 154 6.22 -11.88 -23.15
CA GLU A 154 5.64 -12.98 -22.37
C GLU A 154 6.50 -13.34 -21.16
N SER A 155 7.83 -13.40 -21.32
CA SER A 155 8.77 -13.59 -20.21
C SER A 155 8.67 -12.47 -19.16
N PHE A 156 8.58 -11.22 -19.60
CA PHE A 156 8.37 -10.08 -18.69
C PHE A 156 7.03 -10.16 -17.96
N ARG A 157 5.96 -10.52 -18.67
CA ARG A 157 4.61 -10.69 -18.09
C ARG A 157 4.58 -11.79 -17.05
N SER A 158 5.19 -12.94 -17.32
CA SER A 158 5.28 -14.05 -16.37
C SER A 158 6.02 -13.62 -15.09
N THR A 159 7.11 -12.87 -15.23
CA THR A 159 7.85 -12.30 -14.09
C THR A 159 6.98 -11.33 -13.28
N LEU A 160 6.24 -10.45 -13.96
CA LEU A 160 5.30 -9.51 -13.35
C LEU A 160 4.21 -10.22 -12.53
N GLU A 161 3.64 -11.29 -13.08
CA GLU A 161 2.57 -12.05 -12.45
C GLU A 161 3.09 -12.77 -11.20
N ALA A 162 4.27 -13.41 -11.28
CA ALA A 162 4.91 -14.07 -10.14
C ALA A 162 5.22 -13.08 -9.00
N GLU A 163 5.77 -11.91 -9.29
CA GLU A 163 6.05 -10.89 -8.27
C GLU A 163 4.77 -10.25 -7.71
N ARG A 164 3.73 -10.09 -8.54
CA ARG A 164 2.41 -9.62 -8.09
C ARG A 164 1.76 -10.61 -7.13
N GLU A 165 1.89 -11.91 -7.38
CA GLU A 165 1.40 -12.95 -6.49
C GLU A 165 2.11 -12.91 -5.13
N LYS A 166 3.45 -12.86 -5.13
CA LYS A 166 4.26 -12.70 -3.90
C LYS A 166 3.81 -11.49 -3.09
N ARG A 167 3.68 -10.33 -3.74
CA ARG A 167 3.20 -9.09 -3.09
C ARG A 167 1.80 -9.27 -2.51
N THR A 168 0.88 -9.86 -3.28
CA THR A 168 -0.51 -10.05 -2.84
C THR A 168 -0.59 -10.96 -1.62
N SER A 169 0.17 -12.06 -1.62
CA SER A 169 0.29 -12.98 -0.49
C SER A 169 0.91 -12.31 0.74
N ALA A 170 1.96 -11.50 0.58
CA ALA A 170 2.55 -10.75 1.66
C ALA A 170 1.58 -9.72 2.28
N VAL A 171 0.82 -8.99 1.45
CA VAL A 171 -0.21 -8.06 1.92
C VAL A 171 -1.35 -8.79 2.62
N LYS A 172 -1.77 -9.96 2.12
CA LYS A 172 -2.78 -10.80 2.78
C LYS A 172 -2.31 -11.23 4.17
N SER A 173 -1.09 -11.78 4.27
CA SER A 173 -0.48 -12.14 5.55
C SER A 173 -0.40 -10.96 6.53
N ALA A 174 -0.03 -9.77 6.04
CA ALA A 174 -0.02 -8.57 6.87
C ALA A 174 -1.43 -8.19 7.36
N LYS A 175 -2.46 -8.29 6.49
CA LYS A 175 -3.86 -8.04 6.89
C LYS A 175 -4.35 -9.04 7.93
N ASP A 176 -3.97 -10.31 7.81
CA ASP A 176 -4.37 -11.35 8.75
C ASP A 176 -3.76 -11.08 10.14
N ILE A 177 -2.49 -10.66 10.21
CA ILE A 177 -1.86 -10.22 11.47
C ILE A 177 -2.60 -9.03 12.08
N LEU A 178 -2.94 -8.02 11.28
CA LEU A 178 -3.68 -6.85 11.75
C LEU A 178 -5.07 -7.24 12.27
N ARG A 179 -5.75 -8.17 11.59
CA ARG A 179 -7.06 -8.69 12.02
C ARG A 179 -6.95 -9.44 13.34
N THR A 180 -6.01 -10.37 13.48
CA THR A 180 -5.80 -11.10 14.74
C THR A 180 -5.52 -10.14 15.88
N ALA A 181 -4.67 -9.12 15.65
CA ALA A 181 -4.39 -8.14 16.69
C ALA A 181 -5.59 -7.26 17.03
N TRP A 182 -6.42 -6.90 16.05
CA TRP A 182 -7.70 -6.23 16.28
C TRP A 182 -8.63 -7.06 17.17
N ASP A 183 -8.77 -8.34 16.86
CA ASP A 183 -9.63 -9.25 17.62
C ASP A 183 -9.11 -9.43 19.06
N SER A 184 -7.80 -9.62 19.24
CA SER A 184 -7.18 -9.66 20.57
C SER A 184 -7.38 -8.35 21.35
N ALA A 185 -7.18 -7.19 20.71
CA ALA A 185 -7.38 -5.89 21.36
C ALA A 185 -8.85 -5.68 21.76
N LYS A 186 -9.79 -6.15 20.94
CA LYS A 186 -11.22 -6.09 21.22
C LYS A 186 -11.61 -6.92 22.44
N GLU A 187 -11.06 -8.13 22.59
CA GLU A 187 -11.31 -8.96 23.77
C GLU A 187 -10.70 -8.34 25.03
N VAL A 188 -9.48 -7.81 24.97
CA VAL A 188 -8.85 -7.09 26.09
C VAL A 188 -9.70 -5.87 26.49
N TRP A 189 -10.17 -5.08 25.52
CA TRP A 189 -11.04 -3.94 25.80
C TRP A 189 -12.36 -4.38 26.46
N LYS A 190 -12.95 -5.49 25.98
CA LYS A 190 -14.18 -6.03 26.56
C LYS A 190 -13.96 -6.44 28.02
N MET A 191 -12.89 -7.16 28.32
CA MET A 191 -12.52 -7.58 29.68
C MET A 191 -12.28 -6.37 30.58
N ASP A 192 -11.44 -5.42 30.17
CA ASP A 192 -11.14 -4.23 30.96
C ASP A 192 -12.40 -3.38 31.18
N ARG A 193 -13.25 -3.21 30.16
CA ARG A 193 -14.52 -2.49 30.26
C ARG A 193 -15.49 -3.18 31.23
N ASP A 194 -15.58 -4.51 31.18
CA ASP A 194 -16.46 -5.27 32.06
C ASP A 194 -15.93 -5.25 33.50
N ALA A 195 -14.61 -5.21 33.72
CA ALA A 195 -13.98 -4.99 35.03
C ALA A 195 -14.23 -3.59 35.60
N CYS A 196 -14.48 -2.59 34.75
CA CYS A 196 -14.84 -1.23 35.20
C CYS A 196 -16.30 -1.10 35.66
N LYS A 197 -17.16 -2.12 35.46
CA LYS A 197 -18.53 -2.06 35.95
C LYS A 197 -18.51 -2.10 37.48
N PRO A 198 -19.22 -1.19 38.17
CA PRO A 198 -19.34 -1.28 39.61
C PRO A 198 -19.93 -2.64 39.96
N ALA A 199 -19.34 -3.34 40.93
CA ALA A 199 -19.93 -4.55 41.48
C ALA A 199 -21.35 -4.17 41.92
N SER A 200 -22.36 -4.63 41.17
CA SER A 200 -23.74 -4.47 41.59
C SER A 200 -23.83 -5.16 42.94
N ALA A 201 -24.14 -4.38 44.00
CA ALA A 201 -24.28 -4.90 45.34
C ALA A 201 -25.24 -6.11 45.28
N GLN A 202 -24.66 -7.30 45.43
CA GLN A 202 -25.38 -8.54 45.69
C GLN A 202 -25.82 -8.54 47.15
#